data_AF-A0A5C7PUL2-F1
#
_entry.id   AF-A0A5C7PUL2-F1
#
_cell.length_a   1.000
_cell.length_b   1.000
_cell.length_c   1.000
_cell.angle_alpha   90.00
_cell.angle_beta   90.00
_cell.angle_gamma   90.00
#
_symmetry.space_group_name_H-M   'P 1'
#
loop_
_entity.id
_entity.type
_entity.pdbx_description
1 polymer ?
#
loop_
_entity_poly.entity_id
_entity_poly.type
_entity_poly.pdbx_seq_one_letter_code
_entity_poly.pdbx_strand_id
1 'polypeptide(L)'
;MAKKSAAKRVAERVQAGVCLVCDAPAEVRGLCQRHYRLFMRKAALLPQKEQQRFLEDAIREGLILPAWGVCALKRDDPFAGIG
;
A
#
# COMPACT_ATOMS: atom_id res chain seq x y z
N MET A 1 -8.14 18.61 9.54
CA MET A 1 -7.22 18.79 8.38
C MET A 1 -6.01 17.86 8.57
N ALA A 2 -5.90 16.73 7.86
CA ALA A 2 -4.75 15.81 7.99
C ALA A 2 -4.53 14.85 6.79
N LYS A 3 -5.32 14.95 5.71
CA LYS A 3 -5.25 13.98 4.59
C LYS A 3 -4.05 14.22 3.64
N LYS A 4 -3.47 15.43 3.64
CA LYS A 4 -2.31 15.78 2.80
C LYS A 4 -1.00 15.14 3.27
N SER A 5 -0.87 14.71 4.53
CA SER A 5 0.37 14.15 5.06
C SER A 5 0.53 12.65 4.78
N ALA A 6 -0.57 11.88 4.80
CA ALA A 6 -0.50 10.43 4.59
C ALA A 6 -0.09 10.08 3.16
N ALA A 7 -0.69 10.71 2.15
CA ALA A 7 -0.34 10.50 0.75
C ALA A 7 1.11 10.92 0.44
N LYS A 8 1.57 12.05 1.00
CA LYS A 8 2.95 12.51 0.85
C LYS A 8 3.93 11.51 1.46
N ARG A 9 3.67 11.04 2.69
CA ARG A 9 4.49 10.03 3.35
C ARG A 9 4.57 8.74 2.55
N VAL A 10 3.45 8.30 1.99
CA VAL A 10 3.39 7.09 1.15
C VAL A 10 4.24 7.27 -0.10
N ALA A 11 4.11 8.39 -0.80
CA ALA A 11 4.91 8.69 -2.00
C ALA A 11 6.41 8.71 -1.68
N GLU A 12 6.83 9.41 -0.62
CA GLU A 12 8.23 9.48 -0.19
C GLU A 12 8.81 8.08 0.10
N ARG A 13 8.07 7.24 0.83
CA ARG A 13 8.52 5.88 1.17
C ARG A 13 8.55 4.94 -0.04
N VAL A 14 7.59 5.07 -0.94
CA VAL A 14 7.56 4.30 -2.19
C VAL A 14 8.72 4.69 -3.10
N GLN A 15 9.01 5.99 -3.23
CA GLN A 15 10.16 6.49 -3.99
C GLN A 15 11.49 6.05 -3.38
N ALA A 16 11.58 6.01 -2.04
CA ALA A 16 12.73 5.44 -1.34
C ALA A 16 12.83 3.91 -1.43
N GLY A 17 11.81 3.22 -1.97
CA GLY A 17 11.81 1.76 -2.11
C GLY A 17 11.71 1.01 -0.77
N VAL A 18 11.25 1.68 0.29
CA VAL A 18 11.12 1.11 1.63
C VAL A 18 9.66 0.82 1.96
N CYS A 19 9.47 -0.10 2.91
CA CYS A 19 8.16 -0.51 3.40
C CYS A 19 7.39 0.69 3.97
N LEU A 20 6.08 0.75 3.76
CA LEU A 20 5.22 1.84 4.24
C LEU A 20 5.14 1.93 5.78
N VAL A 21 5.48 0.84 6.47
CA VAL A 21 5.40 0.70 7.93
C VAL A 21 6.77 0.72 8.60
N CYS A 22 7.84 0.30 7.92
CA CYS A 22 9.20 0.22 8.46
C CYS A 22 10.25 0.48 7.39
N ASP A 23 11.52 0.68 7.75
CA ASP A 23 12.56 1.07 6.79
C ASP A 23 13.20 -0.12 6.04
N ALA A 24 12.60 -1.31 6.15
CA ALA A 24 13.03 -2.47 5.37
C ALA A 24 12.64 -2.32 3.88
N PRO A 25 13.34 -2.97 2.95
CA PRO A 25 12.99 -2.93 1.52
C PRO A 25 11.54 -3.34 1.26
N ALA A 26 10.83 -2.55 0.45
CA ALA A 26 9.50 -2.92 -0.01
C ALA A 26 9.60 -3.96 -1.12
N GLU A 27 8.91 -5.08 -0.94
CA GLU A 27 8.92 -6.20 -1.89
C GLU A 27 7.57 -6.37 -2.59
N VAL A 28 6.47 -6.28 -1.83
CA VAL A 28 5.12 -6.56 -2.32
C VAL A 28 4.15 -5.49 -1.83
N ARG A 29 3.44 -4.83 -2.75
CA ARG A 29 2.40 -3.84 -2.46
C ARG A 29 2.84 -2.72 -1.50
N GLY A 30 4.11 -2.30 -1.58
CA GLY A 30 4.69 -1.26 -0.71
C GLY A 30 5.07 -1.75 0.68
N LEU A 31 5.04 -3.05 0.94
CA LEU A 31 5.42 -3.65 2.23
C LEU A 31 6.58 -4.63 2.04
N CYS A 32 7.39 -4.79 3.09
CA CYS A 32 8.34 -5.91 3.16
C CYS A 32 7.59 -7.23 3.38
N GLN A 33 8.23 -8.37 3.11
CA GLN A 33 7.57 -9.68 3.27
C GLN A 33 6.92 -9.88 4.65
N ARG A 34 7.58 -9.44 5.73
CA ARG A 34 7.05 -9.56 7.10
C ARG A 34 5.73 -8.80 7.27
N HIS A 35 5.71 -7.53 6.87
CA HIS A 35 4.51 -6.71 7.00
C HIS A 35 3.41 -7.15 6.04
N TYR A 36 3.76 -7.58 4.84
CA TYR A 36 2.80 -8.16 3.90
C TYR A 36 2.14 -9.42 4.47
N ARG A 37 2.90 -10.36 5.04
CA ARG A 37 2.36 -11.57 5.68
C ARG A 37 1.46 -11.23 6.88
N LEU A 38 1.86 -10.27 7.72
CA LEU A 38 1.04 -9.82 8.85
C LEU A 38 -0.28 -9.19 8.39
N PHE A 39 -0.21 -8.35 7.35
CA PHE A 39 -1.39 -7.75 6.73
C PHE A 39 -2.35 -8.81 6.19
N MET A 40 -1.84 -9.78 5.42
CA MET A 40 -2.64 -10.86 4.86
C MET A 40 -3.22 -11.77 5.94
N ARG A 41 -2.47 -12.03 7.03
CA ARG A 41 -2.99 -12.78 8.19
C ARG A 41 -4.15 -12.04 8.85
N LYS A 42 -4.03 -10.73 9.04
CA LYS A 42 -5.10 -9.90 9.61
C LYS A 42 -6.33 -9.89 8.69
N ALA A 43 -6.14 -9.78 7.38
CA ALA A 43 -7.22 -9.88 6.41
C ALA A 43 -7.89 -11.27 6.45
N ALA A 44 -7.11 -12.35 6.51
CA ALA A 44 -7.64 -13.71 6.54
C ALA A 44 -8.43 -14.04 7.82
N LEU A 45 -8.17 -13.34 8.93
CA LEU A 45 -8.93 -13.46 10.17
C LEU A 45 -10.30 -12.76 10.09
N LEU A 46 -10.50 -11.87 9.12
CA LEU A 46 -11.78 -11.21 8.91
C LEU A 46 -12.72 -12.08 8.06
N PRO A 47 -14.04 -12.04 8.32
CA PRO A 47 -15.03 -12.66 7.45
C PRO A 47 -14.88 -12.16 6.00
N GLN A 48 -15.10 -13.03 5.01
CA GLN A 48 -14.89 -12.71 3.59
C GLN A 48 -15.58 -11.40 3.15
N LYS A 49 -16.78 -11.13 3.67
CA LYS A 49 -17.54 -9.90 3.40
C LYS A 49 -16.85 -8.62 3.92
N GLU A 50 -15.98 -8.73 4.90
CA GLU A 50 -15.26 -7.61 5.53
C GLU A 50 -13.82 -7.49 5.04
N GLN A 51 -13.28 -8.53 4.41
CA GLN A 51 -11.93 -8.51 3.82
C GLN A 51 -11.78 -7.41 2.77
N GLN A 52 -12.79 -7.26 1.91
CA GLN A 52 -12.80 -6.23 0.88
C GLN A 52 -12.79 -4.82 1.50
N ARG A 53 -13.66 -4.57 2.50
CA ARG A 53 -13.73 -3.29 3.22
C ARG A 53 -12.41 -2.96 3.92
N PHE A 54 -11.82 -3.93 4.60
CA PHE A 54 -10.51 -3.78 5.25
C PHE A 54 -9.41 -3.42 4.25
N LEU A 55 -9.39 -4.07 3.08
CA LEU A 55 -8.41 -3.77 2.04
C LEU A 55 -8.60 -2.35 1.48
N GLU A 56 -9.83 -1.94 1.22
CA GLU A 56 -10.16 -0.60 0.73
C GLU A 56 -9.79 0.49 1.72
N ASP A 57 -10.10 0.29 3.01
CA ASP A 57 -9.74 1.22 4.08
C ASP A 57 -8.21 1.28 4.23
N ALA A 58 -7.51 0.15 4.17
CA ALA A 58 -6.05 0.12 4.22
C ALA A 58 -5.40 0.82 3.03
N ILE A 59 -5.97 0.71 1.83
CA ILE A 59 -5.52 1.44 0.64
C ILE A 59 -5.77 2.94 0.83
N ARG A 60 -6.96 3.32 1.32
CA ARG A 60 -7.34 4.71 1.58
C ARG A 60 -6.46 5.38 2.63
N GLU A 61 -6.04 4.64 3.65
CA GLU A 61 -5.12 5.09 4.70
C GLU A 61 -3.65 5.06 4.26
N GLY A 62 -3.33 4.43 3.12
CA GLY A 62 -1.96 4.32 2.64
C GLY A 62 -1.12 3.33 3.45
N LEU A 63 -1.74 2.29 4.01
CA LEU A 63 -1.05 1.19 4.69
C LEU A 63 -0.59 0.10 3.73
N ILE A 64 -1.24 0.01 2.56
CA ILE A 64 -0.90 -0.92 1.49
C ILE A 64 -1.19 -0.27 0.14
N LEU A 65 -0.34 -0.53 -0.87
CA LEU A 65 -0.62 -0.08 -2.23
C LEU A 65 -1.70 -0.95 -2.88
N PRO A 66 -2.51 -0.45 -3.83
CA PRO A 66 -3.42 -1.30 -4.60
C PRO A 66 -2.66 -2.38 -5.37
N ALA A 67 -3.34 -3.46 -5.78
CA ALA A 67 -2.69 -4.62 -6.43
C ALA A 67 -1.90 -4.24 -7.70
N TRP A 68 -2.27 -3.13 -8.33
CA TRP A 68 -1.65 -2.55 -9.52
C TRP A 68 -0.75 -1.33 -9.21
N GLY A 69 -0.75 -0.83 -7.97
CA GLY A 69 -0.08 0.42 -7.59
C GLY A 69 1.44 0.35 -7.48
N VAL A 70 2.03 -0.84 -7.39
CA VAL A 70 3.49 -1.01 -7.28
C VAL A 70 4.20 -0.63 -8.58
N CYS A 71 3.60 -0.96 -9.72
CA CYS A 71 4.13 -0.56 -11.03
C CYS A 71 3.75 0.88 -11.41
N ALA A 72 2.57 1.35 -10.99
CA ALA A 72 2.08 2.69 -11.31
C ALA A 72 2.88 3.80 -10.60
N LEU A 73 3.34 3.58 -9.36
CA LEU A 73 4.16 4.56 -8.63
C LEU A 73 5.66 4.51 -8.98
N LYS A 74 6.11 3.49 -9.72
CA LYS A 74 7.48 3.39 -10.25
C LYS A 74 7.68 4.13 -11.57
N ARG A 75 6.59 4.50 -12.26
CA ARG A 75 6.62 5.34 -13.45
C ARG A 75 6.34 6.77 -12.98
N ASP A 76 7.08 7.74 -13.48
CA ASP A 76 6.85 9.19 -13.27
C ASP A 76 5.43 9.68 -13.65
N ASP A 77 4.51 8.79 -14.04
CA ASP A 77 3.15 9.11 -14.39
C ASP A 77 2.16 8.10 -13.76
N PRO A 78 1.41 8.52 -12.71
CA PRO A 78 0.46 7.67 -12.00
C PRO A 78 -0.83 7.34 -12.81
N PHE A 79 -0.94 7.79 -14.07
CA PHE A 79 -2.08 7.56 -14.96
C PHE A 79 -1.75 6.84 -16.28
N ALA A 80 -0.48 6.45 -16.52
CA ALA A 80 -0.01 5.86 -17.78
C ALA A 80 -0.60 4.47 -18.19
N GLY A 81 -1.71 4.04 -17.58
CA GLY A 81 -2.40 2.79 -17.88
C GLY A 81 -3.92 2.94 -18.00
N ILE A 82 -4.45 4.17 -18.08
CA ILE A 82 -5.84 4.42 -18.46
C ILE A 82 -5.81 4.92 -19.90
N GLY A 83 -6.01 4.00 -20.84
CA GLY A 83 -6.12 4.25 -22.27
C GLY A 83 -6.98 3.17 -22.90
#